data_AF-A0A959RMJ9-F1
#
_entry.id   AF-A0A959RMJ9-F1
#
_cell.length_a   1.000
_cell.length_b   1.000
_cell.length_c   1.000
_cell.angle_alpha   90.00
_cell.angle_beta   90.00
_cell.angle_gamma   90.00
#
_symmetry.space_group_name_H-M   'P 1'
#
loop_
_entity.id
_entity.type
_entity.pdbx_description
1 polymer ?
#
loop_
_entity_poly.entity_id
_entity_poly.type
_entity_poly.pdbx_seq_one_letter_code
_entity_poly.pdbx_strand_id
1 'polypeptide(L)'
;MNILTFDIEEWFHILDNASTKTEKEWSNYESRIHRNMETIFEILDRTSVNASFFVVGWMAQQYPDMVREIVDRGYEIGSHTHLHQLVFEQKREEFKEDVGRSIKTLEDISGKKVRIFRAPGFSITEKNKWAFEVLYELGIETDSSVFPAGRAHGGMPSYGIAE
;
A
#
# COMPACT_ATOMS: atom_id res chain seq x y z
N MET A 1 -12.82 -3.45 12.00
CA MET A 1 -11.40 -3.41 11.60
C MET A 1 -10.98 -4.83 11.28
N ASN A 2 -10.59 -5.11 10.04
CA ASN A 2 -10.05 -6.40 9.65
C ASN A 2 -8.62 -6.52 10.19
N ILE A 3 -8.26 -7.66 10.77
CA ILE A 3 -6.93 -7.88 11.36
C ILE A 3 -5.99 -8.51 10.34
N LEU A 4 -6.53 -9.34 9.43
CA LEU A 4 -5.75 -9.90 8.33
C LEU A 4 -5.66 -8.88 7.20
N THR A 5 -4.43 -8.54 6.82
CA THR A 5 -4.17 -7.59 5.74
C THR A 5 -3.05 -8.08 4.85
N PHE A 6 -3.11 -7.73 3.57
CA PHE A 6 -2.07 -8.05 2.58
C PHE A 6 -1.56 -6.77 1.94
N ASP A 7 -0.24 -6.66 1.81
CA ASP A 7 0.38 -5.65 0.96
C ASP A 7 0.61 -6.29 -0.41
N ILE A 8 -0.02 -5.73 -1.44
CA ILE A 8 -0.05 -6.27 -2.80
C ILE A 8 0.98 -5.53 -3.63
N GLU A 9 2.14 -6.17 -3.68
CA GLU A 9 3.36 -5.76 -4.37
C GLU A 9 4.02 -6.96 -5.06
N GLU A 10 4.91 -6.71 -6.01
CA GLU A 10 5.67 -7.73 -6.72
C GLU A 10 7.02 -7.98 -6.08
N TRP A 11 7.62 -9.13 -6.39
CA TRP A 11 8.94 -9.52 -5.88
C TRP A 11 10.06 -8.54 -6.29
N PHE A 12 9.82 -7.71 -7.30
CA PHE A 12 10.71 -6.67 -7.77
C PHE A 12 10.38 -5.28 -7.20
N HIS A 13 9.42 -5.09 -6.29
CA HIS A 13 9.20 -3.82 -5.59
C HIS A 13 10.13 -3.66 -4.37
N ILE A 14 11.40 -4.03 -4.55
CA ILE A 14 12.39 -4.00 -3.48
C ILE A 14 12.77 -2.55 -3.18
N LEU A 15 12.57 -2.14 -1.94
CA LEU A 15 13.01 -0.84 -1.41
C LEU A 15 14.54 -0.78 -1.35
N ASP A 16 15.12 0.42 -1.41
CA ASP A 16 16.58 0.65 -1.36
C ASP A 16 17.39 -0.06 -2.46
N ASN A 17 16.78 -0.33 -3.61
CA ASN A 17 17.45 -0.96 -4.73
C ASN A 17 17.25 -0.16 -6.03
N ALA A 18 18.36 0.28 -6.62
CA ALA A 18 18.35 1.11 -7.82
C ALA A 18 17.74 0.40 -9.04
N SER A 19 17.87 -0.93 -9.12
CA SER A 19 17.32 -1.73 -10.23
C SER A 19 15.80 -1.93 -10.15
N THR A 20 15.18 -1.42 -9.09
CA THR A 20 13.74 -1.54 -8.82
C THR A 20 13.14 -0.20 -8.39
N LYS A 21 13.79 0.91 -8.75
CA LYS A 21 13.39 2.24 -8.27
C LYS A 21 12.22 2.84 -9.06
N THR A 22 12.04 2.49 -10.33
CA THR A 22 11.00 3.12 -11.17
C THR A 22 10.18 2.12 -11.95
N GLU A 23 8.99 2.56 -12.37
CA GLU A 23 8.06 1.84 -13.25
C GLU A 23 8.74 1.32 -14.53
N LYS A 24 9.75 2.04 -15.03
CA LYS A 24 10.50 1.66 -16.22
C LYS A 24 11.33 0.41 -16.00
N GLU A 25 11.95 0.25 -14.83
CA GLU A 25 12.69 -0.96 -14.50
C GLU A 25 11.74 -2.13 -14.28
N TRP A 26 10.62 -1.91 -13.57
CA TRP A 26 9.64 -2.95 -13.22
C TRP A 26 9.08 -3.70 -14.42
N SER A 27 8.84 -2.98 -15.52
CA SER A 27 8.31 -3.55 -16.76
C SER A 27 9.21 -4.60 -17.41
N ASN A 28 10.45 -4.78 -16.93
CA ASN A 28 11.41 -5.78 -17.43
C ASN A 28 11.40 -7.09 -16.63
N TYR A 29 10.63 -7.17 -15.55
CA TYR A 29 10.59 -8.36 -14.69
C TYR A 29 9.29 -9.15 -14.90
N GLU A 30 9.39 -10.47 -14.76
CA GLU A 30 8.23 -11.35 -14.85
C GLU A 30 7.31 -11.15 -13.64
N SER A 31 6.03 -10.91 -13.90
CA SER A 31 5.01 -10.83 -12.84
C SER A 31 4.61 -12.22 -12.32
N ARG A 32 4.35 -12.30 -11.02
CA ARG A 32 3.86 -13.51 -10.33
C ARG A 32 2.52 -13.28 -9.63
N ILE A 33 1.96 -12.08 -9.76
CA ILE A 33 0.85 -11.61 -8.94
C ILE A 33 -0.39 -12.49 -9.05
N HIS A 34 -0.82 -12.89 -10.25
CA HIS A 34 -2.05 -13.66 -10.43
C HIS A 34 -2.01 -15.00 -9.70
N ARG A 35 -0.92 -15.75 -9.84
CA ARG A 35 -0.74 -17.04 -9.16
C ARG A 35 -0.75 -16.89 -7.64
N ASN A 36 -0.09 -15.85 -7.13
CA ASN A 36 -0.02 -15.61 -5.69
C ASN A 36 -1.37 -15.16 -5.13
N MET A 37 -2.09 -14.29 -5.86
CA MET A 37 -3.43 -13.84 -5.48
C MET A 37 -4.45 -14.97 -5.49
N GLU A 38 -4.41 -15.85 -6.50
CA GLU A 38 -5.25 -17.06 -6.54
C GLU A 38 -5.03 -17.93 -5.28
N THR A 39 -3.77 -18.14 -4.90
CA THR A 39 -3.45 -18.89 -3.66
C THR A 39 -4.01 -18.21 -2.41
N ILE A 40 -3.93 -16.86 -2.33
CA ILE A 40 -4.49 -16.10 -1.21
C ILE A 40 -6.01 -16.26 -1.18
N PHE A 41 -6.69 -16.11 -2.33
CA PHE A 41 -8.14 -16.27 -2.41
C PHE A 41 -8.61 -17.67 -2.03
N GLU A 42 -7.93 -18.73 -2.48
CA GLU A 42 -8.24 -20.11 -2.07
C GLU A 42 -8.17 -20.30 -0.55
N ILE A 43 -7.18 -19.68 0.11
CA ILE A 43 -7.05 -19.74 1.57
C ILE A 43 -8.17 -18.97 2.26
N LEU A 44 -8.51 -17.78 1.76
CA LEU A 44 -9.58 -16.96 2.33
C LEU A 44 -10.95 -17.63 2.16
N ASP A 45 -11.23 -18.21 0.99
CA ASP A 45 -12.48 -18.92 0.70
C ASP A 45 -12.67 -20.11 1.65
N ARG A 46 -11.58 -20.84 1.96
CA ARG A 46 -11.61 -21.98 2.90
C ARG A 46 -11.79 -21.58 4.35
N THR A 47 -11.44 -20.35 4.72
CA THR A 47 -11.43 -19.89 6.12
C THR A 47 -12.57 -18.93 6.44
N SER A 48 -13.24 -18.37 5.42
CA SER A 48 -14.29 -17.35 5.57
C SER A 48 -13.83 -16.13 6.39
N VAL A 49 -12.52 -15.82 6.34
CA VAL A 49 -11.92 -14.67 7.04
C VAL A 49 -12.01 -13.44 6.15
N ASN A 50 -12.42 -12.31 6.72
CA ASN A 50 -12.39 -11.03 6.02
C ASN A 50 -10.99 -10.41 6.07
N ALA A 51 -10.59 -9.73 5.00
CA ALA A 51 -9.27 -9.14 4.84
C ALA A 51 -9.31 -7.77 4.16
N SER A 52 -8.23 -7.01 4.33
CA SER A 52 -8.00 -5.75 3.63
C SER A 52 -6.70 -5.81 2.80
N PHE A 53 -6.71 -5.24 1.61
CA PHE A 53 -5.61 -5.33 0.64
C PHE A 53 -5.07 -3.93 0.35
N PHE A 54 -3.83 -3.65 0.75
CA PHE A 54 -3.14 -2.40 0.41
C PHE A 54 -2.41 -2.60 -0.91
N VAL A 55 -2.86 -1.93 -1.96
CA VAL A 55 -2.40 -2.20 -3.33
C VAL A 55 -1.49 -1.08 -3.82
N VAL A 56 -0.34 -1.45 -4.38
CA VAL A 56 0.53 -0.51 -5.09
C VAL A 56 -0.19 -0.01 -6.34
N GLY A 57 -0.28 1.30 -6.52
CA GLY A 57 -1.04 1.91 -7.60
C GLY A 57 -0.56 1.47 -8.98
N TRP A 58 0.75 1.25 -9.19
CA TRP A 58 1.25 0.68 -10.44
C TRP A 58 0.69 -0.71 -10.71
N MET A 59 0.64 -1.58 -9.70
CA MET A 59 0.01 -2.91 -9.82
C MET A 59 -1.46 -2.81 -10.21
N ALA A 60 -2.19 -1.86 -9.62
CA ALA A 60 -3.58 -1.62 -9.99
C ALA A 60 -3.73 -1.19 -11.46
N GLN A 61 -2.81 -0.40 -12.00
CA GLN A 61 -2.82 -0.01 -13.41
C GLN A 61 -2.51 -1.20 -14.34
N GLN A 62 -1.54 -2.04 -13.98
CA GLN A 62 -1.15 -3.19 -14.79
C GLN A 62 -2.17 -4.33 -14.73
N TYR A 63 -2.78 -4.56 -13.56
CA TYR A 63 -3.65 -5.68 -13.25
C TYR A 63 -4.98 -5.22 -12.66
N PRO A 64 -5.80 -4.47 -13.43
CA PRO A 64 -7.08 -3.95 -12.93
C PRO A 64 -8.10 -5.06 -12.65
N ASP A 65 -7.96 -6.22 -13.29
CA ASP A 65 -8.73 -7.44 -13.01
C ASP A 65 -8.53 -7.93 -11.57
N MET A 66 -7.30 -7.89 -11.05
CA MET A 66 -7.01 -8.25 -9.65
C MET A 66 -7.76 -7.34 -8.68
N VAL A 67 -7.76 -6.02 -8.93
CA VAL A 67 -8.48 -5.05 -8.08
C VAL A 67 -9.98 -5.30 -8.11
N ARG A 68 -10.55 -5.59 -9.28
CA ARG A 68 -11.98 -5.96 -9.42
C ARG A 68 -12.30 -7.24 -8.65
N GLU A 69 -11.47 -8.27 -8.78
CA GLU A 69 -11.66 -9.54 -8.08
C GLU A 69 -11.64 -9.36 -6.55
N ILE A 70 -10.73 -8.53 -6.02
CA ILE A 70 -10.69 -8.20 -4.59
C ILE A 70 -12.02 -7.60 -4.12
N VAL A 71 -12.58 -6.62 -4.85
CA VAL A 71 -13.83 -5.96 -4.45
C VAL A 71 -15.08 -6.79 -4.73
N ASP A 72 -15.09 -7.58 -5.79
CA ASP A 72 -16.21 -8.49 -6.13
C ASP A 72 -16.37 -9.58 -5.06
N ARG A 73 -15.26 -9.98 -4.43
CA ARG A 73 -15.24 -10.85 -3.24
C ARG A 73 -15.62 -10.14 -1.94
N GLY A 74 -15.80 -8.82 -1.96
CA GLY A 74 -16.23 -8.02 -0.81
C GLY A 74 -15.11 -7.60 0.14
N TYR A 75 -13.85 -7.76 -0.24
CA TYR A 75 -12.71 -7.32 0.57
C TYR A 75 -12.48 -5.81 0.44
N GLU A 76 -11.86 -5.23 1.47
CA GLU A 76 -11.53 -3.81 1.51
C GLU A 76 -10.23 -3.53 0.75
N ILE A 77 -10.18 -2.43 -0.01
CA ILE A 77 -8.98 -1.97 -0.71
C ILE A 77 -8.43 -0.69 -0.08
N GLY A 78 -7.12 -0.69 0.09
CA GLY A 78 -6.29 0.39 0.58
C GLY A 78 -5.24 0.83 -0.42
N SER A 79 -4.74 2.04 -0.26
CA SER A 79 -3.57 2.50 -1.01
C SER A 79 -2.28 2.06 -0.34
N HIS A 80 -1.32 1.58 -1.15
CA HIS A 80 0.06 1.34 -0.75
C HIS A 80 1.03 2.23 -1.54
N THR A 81 0.66 3.51 -1.75
CA THR A 81 1.30 4.46 -2.70
C THR A 81 1.19 4.02 -4.16
N HIS A 82 1.68 4.81 -5.13
CA HIS A 82 1.73 4.40 -6.53
C HIS A 82 3.09 3.80 -6.88
N LEU A 83 4.18 4.43 -6.42
CA LEU A 83 5.55 4.07 -6.75
C LEU A 83 6.27 3.21 -5.70
N HIS A 84 5.60 2.82 -4.62
CA HIS A 84 6.18 1.98 -3.57
C HIS A 84 7.55 2.50 -3.10
N GLN A 85 7.66 3.81 -2.84
CA GLN A 85 8.89 4.46 -2.37
C GLN A 85 8.81 4.81 -0.89
N LEU A 86 9.97 4.91 -0.25
CA LEU A 86 10.08 5.30 1.15
C LEU A 86 9.57 6.73 1.37
N VAL A 87 8.67 6.92 2.33
CA VAL A 87 8.00 8.22 2.55
C VAL A 87 8.99 9.29 3.01
N PHE A 88 10.02 8.94 3.79
CA PHE A 88 11.02 9.90 4.24
C PHE A 88 12.03 10.32 3.16
N GLU A 89 12.05 9.64 2.01
CA GLU A 89 12.87 10.04 0.85
C GLU A 89 12.12 11.00 -0.10
N GLN A 90 10.83 11.19 0.11
CA GLN A 90 9.97 12.03 -0.71
C GLN A 90 9.78 13.42 -0.08
N LYS A 91 9.61 14.43 -0.92
CA LYS A 91 9.01 15.69 -0.48
C LYS A 91 7.51 15.51 -0.24
N ARG A 92 6.95 16.41 0.54
CA ARG A 92 5.52 16.41 0.88
C ARG A 92 4.61 16.39 -0.35
N GLU A 93 4.92 17.21 -1.34
CA GLU A 93 4.15 17.33 -2.58
C GLU A 93 4.32 16.10 -3.46
N GLU A 94 5.53 15.52 -3.53
CA GLU A 94 5.81 14.28 -4.27
C GLU A 94 5.00 13.12 -3.68
N PHE A 95 4.98 12.98 -2.35
CA PHE A 95 4.16 11.97 -1.66
C PHE A 95 2.66 12.19 -1.89
N LYS A 96 2.19 13.44 -1.87
CA LYS A 96 0.79 13.79 -2.13
C LYS A 96 0.37 13.38 -3.55
N GLU A 97 1.20 13.63 -4.54
CA GLU A 97 0.95 13.24 -5.92
C GLU A 97 0.97 11.72 -6.09
N ASP A 98 1.93 11.04 -5.48
CA ASP A 98 2.09 9.57 -5.50
C ASP A 98 0.87 8.86 -4.89
N VAL A 99 0.49 9.23 -3.66
CA VAL A 99 -0.70 8.69 -3.00
C VAL A 99 -1.98 9.08 -3.72
N GLY A 100 -2.10 10.34 -4.18
CA GLY A 100 -3.27 10.80 -4.93
C GLY A 100 -3.48 10.02 -6.23
N ARG A 101 -2.41 9.71 -6.97
CA ARG A 101 -2.44 8.86 -8.17
C ARG A 101 -2.89 7.43 -7.84
N SER A 102 -2.39 6.88 -6.74
CA SER A 102 -2.77 5.55 -6.25
C SER A 102 -4.25 5.47 -5.91
N ILE A 103 -4.73 6.39 -5.07
CA ILE A 103 -6.15 6.49 -4.67
C ILE A 103 -7.03 6.59 -5.91
N LYS A 104 -6.77 7.57 -6.79
CA LYS A 104 -7.58 7.77 -8.00
C LYS A 104 -7.66 6.50 -8.85
N THR A 105 -6.53 5.83 -9.07
CA THR A 105 -6.48 4.60 -9.87
C THR A 105 -7.34 3.49 -9.23
N LEU A 106 -7.20 3.28 -7.93
CA LEU A 106 -7.94 2.26 -7.21
C LEU A 106 -9.44 2.55 -7.18
N GLU A 107 -9.85 3.81 -6.96
CA GLU A 107 -11.24 4.23 -6.98
C GLU A 107 -11.86 4.08 -8.39
N ASP A 108 -11.14 4.48 -9.44
CA ASP A 108 -11.57 4.36 -10.83
C ASP A 108 -11.83 2.88 -11.23
N ILE A 109 -11.03 1.94 -10.73
CA ILE A 109 -11.17 0.51 -11.05
C ILE A 109 -12.22 -0.18 -10.17
N SER A 110 -12.20 0.11 -8.87
CA SER A 110 -13.04 -0.59 -7.88
C SER A 110 -14.46 -0.02 -7.78
N GLY A 111 -14.66 1.24 -8.17
CA GLY A 111 -15.91 1.96 -7.89
C GLY A 111 -16.17 2.19 -6.40
N LYS A 112 -15.17 2.00 -5.54
CA LYS A 112 -15.23 2.17 -4.08
C LYS A 112 -14.29 3.29 -3.67
N LYS A 113 -14.67 4.04 -2.62
CA LYS A 113 -13.79 5.04 -2.02
C LYS A 113 -12.63 4.36 -1.28
N VAL A 114 -11.39 4.81 -1.51
CA VAL A 114 -10.23 4.33 -0.75
C VAL A 114 -10.10 5.12 0.54
N ARG A 115 -10.12 4.43 1.69
CA ARG A 115 -10.14 5.05 3.02
C ARG A 115 -8.99 4.62 3.92
N ILE A 116 -8.27 3.58 3.52
CA ILE A 116 -7.17 3.02 4.32
C ILE A 116 -5.85 3.12 3.55
N PHE A 117 -4.76 3.30 4.28
CA PHE A 117 -3.41 3.44 3.73
C PHE A 117 -2.39 2.67 4.55
N ARG A 118 -1.33 2.19 3.88
CA ARG A 118 -0.10 1.72 4.52
C ARG A 118 1.10 2.25 3.75
N ALA A 119 2.11 2.74 4.46
CA ALA A 119 3.34 3.25 3.87
C ALA A 119 4.29 2.09 3.50
N PRO A 120 4.91 2.12 2.30
CA PRO A 120 5.99 1.22 1.93
C PRO A 120 7.08 1.18 3.00
N GLY A 121 7.45 -0.01 3.45
CA GLY A 121 8.49 -0.21 4.47
C GLY A 121 8.17 0.35 5.86
N PHE A 122 6.91 0.70 6.15
CA PHE A 122 6.51 1.38 7.40
C PHE A 122 7.30 2.67 7.64
N SER A 123 7.59 3.39 6.56
CA SER A 123 8.58 4.48 6.49
C SER A 123 8.07 5.85 6.94
N ILE A 124 6.96 5.90 7.69
CA ILE A 124 6.58 7.11 8.42
C ILE A 124 7.29 7.08 9.77
N THR A 125 8.03 8.14 10.06
CA THR A 125 8.88 8.32 11.25
C THR A 125 8.62 9.71 11.85
N GLU A 126 9.29 10.00 12.97
CA GLU A 126 9.27 11.33 13.59
C GLU A 126 9.64 12.47 12.63
N LYS A 127 10.45 12.20 11.59
CA LYS A 127 10.97 13.21 10.66
C LYS A 127 9.98 13.61 9.56
N ASN A 128 8.93 12.83 9.34
CA ASN A 128 8.01 12.98 8.22
C ASN A 128 6.54 12.82 8.63
N LYS A 129 6.18 13.29 9.83
CA LYS A 129 4.79 13.30 10.33
C LYS A 129 3.82 14.10 9.44
N TRP A 130 4.32 15.02 8.61
CA TRP A 130 3.54 15.70 7.59
C TRP A 130 2.80 14.73 6.65
N ALA A 131 3.26 13.46 6.54
CA ALA A 131 2.59 12.44 5.76
C ALA A 131 1.14 12.21 6.24
N PHE A 132 0.88 12.26 7.54
CA PHE A 132 -0.47 12.08 8.07
C PHE A 132 -1.42 13.22 7.67
N GLU A 133 -0.92 14.45 7.57
CA GLU A 133 -1.70 15.59 7.09
C GLU A 133 -2.07 15.40 5.61
N VAL A 134 -1.12 14.94 4.79
CA VAL A 134 -1.36 14.63 3.38
C VAL A 134 -2.38 13.50 3.23
N LEU A 135 -2.26 12.42 4.01
CA LEU A 135 -3.21 11.33 4.00
C LEU A 135 -4.63 11.81 4.34
N TYR A 136 -4.76 12.65 5.38
CA TYR A 136 -6.03 13.25 5.76
C TYR A 136 -6.62 14.15 4.65
N GLU A 137 -5.79 15.01 4.03
CA GLU A 137 -6.20 15.85 2.89
C GLU A 137 -6.72 15.02 1.70
N LEU A 138 -6.17 13.83 1.49
CA LEU A 138 -6.56 12.90 0.43
C LEU A 138 -7.76 12.02 0.82
N GLY A 139 -8.33 12.19 2.01
CA GLY A 139 -9.51 11.47 2.46
C GLY A 139 -9.25 10.07 3.02
N ILE A 140 -8.00 9.76 3.35
CA ILE A 140 -7.65 8.57 4.13
C ILE A 140 -8.07 8.78 5.58
N GLU A 141 -8.70 7.77 6.15
CA GLU A 141 -9.26 7.79 7.49
C GLU A 141 -8.54 6.83 8.44
N THR A 142 -7.85 5.83 7.91
CA THR A 142 -7.09 4.86 8.71
C THR A 142 -5.72 4.64 8.10
N ASP A 143 -4.69 4.90 8.90
CA ASP A 143 -3.30 4.57 8.59
C ASP A 143 -2.89 3.29 9.30
N SER A 144 -2.15 2.42 8.60
CA SER A 144 -1.56 1.19 9.14
C SER A 144 -0.03 1.18 8.98
N SER A 145 0.61 2.33 9.13
CA SER A 145 2.05 2.53 8.87
C SER A 145 2.89 2.65 10.14
N VAL A 146 2.29 3.03 11.27
CA VAL A 146 3.03 3.24 12.52
C VAL A 146 3.36 1.92 13.19
N PHE A 147 4.66 1.65 13.35
CA PHE A 147 5.18 0.54 14.13
C PHE A 147 5.77 1.08 15.45
N PRO A 148 5.27 0.70 16.64
CA PRO A 148 5.71 1.26 17.93
C PRO A 148 7.06 0.66 18.42
N ALA A 149 8.01 0.50 17.52
CA ALA A 149 9.37 0.02 17.75
C ALA A 149 10.25 0.37 16.54
N GLY A 150 11.57 0.24 16.66
CA GLY A 150 12.48 0.44 15.52
C GLY A 150 12.38 -0.69 14.49
N ARG A 151 12.46 -0.33 13.20
CA ARG A 151 12.55 -1.25 12.05
C ARG A 151 13.58 -0.74 11.05
N ALA A 152 13.91 -1.57 10.05
CA ALA A 152 14.87 -1.26 9.00
C ALA A 152 14.68 0.14 8.39
N HIS A 153 13.50 0.41 7.80
CA HIS A 153 13.21 1.70 7.16
C HIS A 153 12.29 2.60 7.99
N GLY A 154 11.95 2.25 9.22
CA GLY A 154 10.89 3.00 9.89
C GLY A 154 10.66 2.65 11.34
N GLY A 155 9.44 2.95 11.76
CA GLY A 155 9.02 2.80 13.14
C GLY A 155 9.20 4.05 13.99
N MET A 156 8.41 4.10 15.04
CA MET A 156 8.31 5.19 15.99
C MET A 156 8.36 4.60 17.41
N PRO A 157 9.57 4.37 17.97
CA PRO A 157 9.71 3.74 19.29
C PRO A 157 9.02 4.48 20.43
N SER A 158 8.84 5.80 20.30
CA SER A 158 8.12 6.65 21.26
C SER A 158 6.59 6.58 21.10
N TYR A 159 6.07 5.95 20.05
CA TYR A 159 4.63 5.93 19.79
C TYR A 159 3.89 5.07 20.81
N GLY A 160 2.88 5.65 21.45
CA GLY A 160 2.09 4.98 22.50
C GLY A 160 2.74 5.03 23.89
N ILE A 161 3.92 5.62 24.02
CA ILE A 161 4.50 5.98 25.33
C ILE A 161 4.02 7.39 25.64
N ALA A 162 3.18 7.54 26.67
CA ALA A 162 2.84 8.86 27.19
C ALA A 162 4.09 9.48 27.84
N GLU A 163 4.44 10.71 27.46
CA GLU A 163 5.43 11.52 28.19
C GLU A 163 4.94 11.88 29.60
#